data_AF-A0A1H7I377-F1
#
_entry.id   AF-A0A1H7I377-F1
#
_cell.length_a   1.000
_cell.length_b   1.000
_cell.length_c   1.000
_cell.angle_alpha   90.00
_cell.angle_beta   90.00
_cell.angle_gamma   90.00
#
_symmetry.space_group_name_H-M   'P 1'
#
loop_
_entity.id
_entity.type
_entity.pdbx_description
1 polymer ?
#
loop_
_entity_poly.entity_id
_entity_poly.type
_entity_poly.pdbx_seq_one_letter_code
_entity_poly.pdbx_strand_id
1 'polypeptide(L)'
;MSIQLNSKFCESFNIRYPIVLAGMAGIANMAPLVAAVSNAGGLGTLGAAYMSPEELRNAIHEIKKRTQAPFAVNIFAHVGPDHSLASCWTKKFRLLVQRLDYFPSIICRRQNR
;
A
#
# COMPACT_ATOMS: atom_id res chain seq x y z
N MET A 1 16.89 -26.07 -11.06
CA MET A 1 15.53 -26.13 -10.48
C MET A 1 15.04 -24.71 -10.25
N SER A 2 14.11 -24.23 -11.06
CA SER A 2 13.39 -22.98 -10.83
C SER A 2 12.14 -23.27 -10.00
N ILE A 3 12.08 -22.76 -8.78
CA ILE A 3 10.87 -22.85 -7.95
C ILE A 3 9.87 -21.83 -8.51
N GLN A 4 8.77 -22.30 -9.08
CA GLN A 4 7.66 -21.43 -9.47
C GLN A 4 6.68 -21.27 -8.30
N LEU A 5 6.63 -20.07 -7.74
CA LEU A 5 5.71 -19.70 -6.65
C LEU A 5 4.46 -18.99 -7.23
N ASN A 6 3.73 -19.68 -8.12
CA ASN A 6 2.47 -19.15 -8.63
C ASN A 6 1.33 -19.45 -7.64
N SER A 7 0.59 -18.42 -7.22
CA SER A 7 -0.51 -18.52 -6.27
C SER A 7 -1.64 -17.56 -6.64
N LYS A 8 -2.85 -17.80 -6.14
CA LYS A 8 -3.99 -16.86 -6.30
C LYS A 8 -3.69 -15.45 -5.80
N PHE A 9 -2.74 -15.31 -4.85
CA PHE A 9 -2.27 -14.02 -4.37
C PHE A 9 -1.51 -13.25 -5.46
N CYS A 10 -0.62 -13.95 -6.17
CA CYS A 10 0.15 -13.38 -7.28
C CYS A 10 -0.77 -12.90 -8.41
N GLU A 11 -1.80 -13.67 -8.74
CA GLU A 11 -2.81 -13.33 -9.75
C GLU A 11 -3.65 -12.10 -9.34
N SER A 12 -4.12 -12.07 -8.09
CA SER A 12 -4.98 -10.97 -7.58
C SER A 12 -4.26 -9.62 -7.57
N PHE A 13 -2.94 -9.63 -7.38
CA PHE A 13 -2.13 -8.42 -7.25
C PHE A 13 -1.19 -8.16 -8.44
N ASN A 14 -1.24 -9.00 -9.47
CA ASN A 14 -0.39 -8.91 -10.65
C ASN A 14 1.11 -8.84 -10.33
N ILE A 15 1.57 -9.71 -9.43
CA ILE A 15 2.98 -9.82 -9.00
C ILE A 15 3.55 -11.21 -9.36
N ARG A 16 4.88 -11.35 -9.42
CA ARG A 16 5.54 -12.62 -9.76
C ARG A 16 5.76 -13.53 -8.57
N TYR A 17 6.07 -12.94 -7.41
CA TYR A 17 6.42 -13.67 -6.20
C TYR A 17 5.44 -13.32 -5.07
N PRO A 18 4.99 -14.29 -4.26
CA PRO A 18 4.13 -14.06 -3.12
C PRO A 18 4.93 -13.50 -1.93
N ILE A 19 5.74 -12.48 -2.19
CA ILE A 19 6.62 -11.82 -1.22
C ILE A 19 6.12 -10.40 -1.05
N VAL A 20 5.84 -10.03 0.20
CA VAL A 20 5.31 -8.71 0.55
C VAL A 20 6.30 -8.01 1.47
N LEU A 21 6.70 -6.79 1.11
CA LEU A 21 7.45 -5.92 2.00
C LEU A 21 6.50 -5.38 3.08
N ALA A 22 6.86 -5.53 4.35
CA ALA A 22 6.07 -4.96 5.45
C ALA A 22 6.10 -3.42 5.42
N GLY A 23 4.93 -2.79 5.53
CA GLY A 23 4.79 -1.33 5.57
C GLY A 23 5.19 -0.74 6.93
N MET A 24 6.49 -0.55 7.15
CA MET A 24 7.05 0.05 8.37
C MET A 24 6.91 1.58 8.35
N ALA A 25 6.03 2.13 9.19
CA ALA A 25 5.86 3.58 9.27
C ALA A 25 7.04 4.25 10.00
N GLY A 26 7.36 5.49 9.59
CA GLY A 26 8.41 6.30 10.23
C GLY A 26 9.83 6.11 9.67
N ILE A 27 9.99 5.35 8.58
CA ILE A 27 11.27 5.18 7.91
C ILE A 27 11.40 6.22 6.80
N ALA A 28 12.41 7.09 6.90
CA ALA A 28 12.78 8.01 5.83
C ALA A 28 13.21 7.23 4.56
N ASN A 29 12.95 7.78 3.37
CA ASN A 29 13.35 7.19 2.08
C ASN A 29 12.76 5.80 1.77
N MET A 30 11.48 5.56 2.08
CA MET A 30 10.80 4.32 1.70
C MET A 30 10.58 4.17 0.18
N ALA A 31 10.48 5.26 -0.58
CA ALA A 31 10.10 5.19 -1.99
C ALA A 31 11.05 4.34 -2.87
N PRO A 32 12.39 4.48 -2.77
CA PRO A 32 13.33 3.59 -3.47
C PRO A 32 13.19 2.11 -3.07
N LEU A 33 12.98 1.82 -1.78
CA LEU A 33 12.84 0.45 -1.28
C LEU A 33 11.56 -0.22 -1.80
N VAL A 34 10.44 0.50 -1.72
CA VAL A 34 9.14 0.03 -2.23
C VAL A 34 9.22 -0.23 -3.73
N ALA A 35 9.83 0.69 -4.49
CA ALA A 35 10.01 0.52 -5.92
C ALA A 35 10.94 -0.67 -6.27
N ALA A 36 12.03 -0.85 -5.52
CA ALA A 36 12.95 -1.96 -5.74
C ALA A 36 12.27 -3.33 -5.55
N VAL A 37 11.48 -3.50 -4.48
CA VAL A 37 10.72 -4.75 -4.24
C VAL A 37 9.68 -4.99 -5.33
N SER A 38 8.98 -3.93 -5.74
CA SER A 38 7.95 -4.03 -6.78
C SER A 38 8.57 -4.39 -8.14
N ASN A 39 9.69 -3.78 -8.50
CA ASN A 39 10.45 -4.11 -9.72
C ASN A 39 11.03 -5.53 -9.68
N ALA A 40 11.44 -6.03 -8.51
CA ALA A 40 11.87 -7.41 -8.32
C ALA A 40 10.72 -8.42 -8.50
N GLY A 41 9.46 -7.97 -8.52
CA GLY A 41 8.27 -8.79 -8.73
C GLY A 41 7.56 -9.24 -7.45
N GLY A 42 7.92 -8.67 -6.30
CA GLY A 42 7.12 -8.77 -5.07
C GLY A 42 6.15 -7.59 -4.94
N LEU A 43 5.45 -7.51 -3.81
CA LEU A 43 4.57 -6.39 -3.48
C LEU A 43 5.27 -5.45 -2.49
N GLY A 44 5.78 -4.31 -2.97
CA GLY A 44 6.32 -3.26 -2.11
C GLY A 44 5.19 -2.55 -1.34
N THR A 45 5.36 -2.26 -0.05
CA THR A 45 4.34 -1.55 0.75
C THR A 45 4.90 -0.27 1.38
N LEU A 46 4.27 0.87 1.10
CA LEU A 46 4.58 2.15 1.73
C LEU A 46 3.91 2.26 3.11
N GLY A 47 4.68 2.48 4.17
CA GLY A 47 4.15 2.75 5.52
C GLY A 47 3.72 4.20 5.70
N ALA A 48 2.43 4.49 5.61
CA ALA A 48 1.86 5.84 5.64
C ALA A 48 1.18 6.21 6.96
N ALA A 49 1.42 5.46 8.03
CA ALA A 49 0.68 5.61 9.29
C ALA A 49 0.79 6.99 9.96
N TYR A 50 1.92 7.67 9.79
CA TYR A 50 2.19 8.99 10.38
C TYR A 50 2.32 10.10 9.31
N MET A 51 2.02 9.80 8.05
CA MET A 51 2.14 10.75 6.96
C MET A 51 0.88 11.61 6.85
N SER A 52 1.07 12.91 6.67
CA SER A 52 0.00 13.79 6.21
C SER A 52 -0.46 13.40 4.78
N PRO A 53 -1.67 13.81 4.35
CA PRO A 53 -2.14 13.54 3.00
C PRO A 53 -1.25 14.12 1.88
N GLU A 54 -0.52 15.21 2.14
CA GLU A 54 0.41 15.78 1.16
C GLU A 54 1.71 14.97 1.08
N GLU A 55 2.29 14.60 2.22
CA GLU A 55 3.47 13.72 2.27
C GLU A 55 3.20 12.38 1.61
N LEU A 56 2.02 11.80 1.83
CA LEU A 56 1.60 10.56 1.18
C LEU A 56 1.53 10.72 -0.34
N ARG A 57 0.94 11.81 -0.85
CA ARG A 57 0.89 12.07 -2.29
C ARG A 57 2.28 12.20 -2.89
N ASN A 58 3.16 12.95 -2.22
CA ASN A 58 4.54 13.12 -2.67
C ASN A 58 5.30 11.79 -2.68
N ALA A 59 5.17 10.99 -1.62
CA ALA A 59 5.80 9.67 -1.54
C ALA A 59 5.29 8.71 -2.64
N ILE A 60 3.98 8.70 -2.89
CA ILE A 60 3.37 7.92 -3.98
C ILE A 60 3.92 8.35 -5.34
N HIS A 61 4.03 9.66 -5.58
CA HIS A 61 4.55 10.19 -6.83
C HIS A 61 6.03 9.80 -7.04
N GLU A 62 6.83 9.85 -5.98
CA GLU A 62 8.22 9.39 -6.00
C GLU A 62 8.36 7.89 -6.27
N ILE A 63 7.46 7.05 -5.75
CA ILE A 63 7.43 5.62 -6.07
C ILE A 63 7.11 5.42 -7.55
N LYS A 64 6.07 6.10 -8.08
CA LYS A 64 5.66 5.98 -9.48
C LYS A 64 6.72 6.44 -10.48
N LYS A 65 7.57 7.39 -10.12
CA LYS A 65 8.74 7.76 -10.94
C LYS A 65 9.76 6.63 -11.08
N ARG A 66 9.77 5.66 -10.17
CA ARG A 66 10.79 4.61 -10.05
C ARG A 66 10.29 3.21 -10.44
N THR A 67 8.98 3.00 -10.49
CA THR A 67 8.39 1.72 -10.85
C THR A 67 7.04 1.89 -11.55
N GLN A 68 6.79 1.02 -12.53
CA GLN A 68 5.46 0.79 -13.11
C GLN A 68 4.77 -0.45 -12.51
N ALA A 69 5.46 -1.18 -11.63
CA ALA A 69 4.95 -2.38 -10.98
C ALA A 69 3.97 -2.00 -9.85
N PRO A 70 3.00 -2.89 -9.52
CA PRO A 70 2.04 -2.63 -8.46
C PRO A 70 2.72 -2.54 -7.09
N PHE A 71 2.22 -1.63 -6.25
CA PHE A 71 2.66 -1.45 -4.87
C PHE A 71 1.44 -1.19 -3.96
N ALA A 72 1.63 -1.40 -2.66
CA ALA A 72 0.62 -1.23 -1.62
C ALA A 72 0.94 -0.01 -0.72
N VAL A 73 -0.08 0.45 0.00
CA VAL A 73 0.04 1.51 1.01
C VAL A 73 -0.60 1.00 2.32
N ASN A 74 0.17 1.02 3.40
CA ASN A 74 -0.25 0.68 4.74
C ASN A 74 -0.65 1.95 5.50
N ILE A 75 -1.90 2.02 5.95
CA ILE A 75 -2.48 3.18 6.67
C ILE A 75 -3.07 2.72 8.01
N PHE A 76 -3.10 3.62 9.00
CA PHE A 76 -3.88 3.39 10.22
C PHE A 76 -5.31 3.88 10.03
N ALA A 77 -6.25 2.94 10.08
CA ALA A 77 -7.66 3.25 10.17
C ALA A 77 -8.07 3.27 11.65
N HIS A 78 -7.84 4.40 12.33
CA HIS A 78 -8.40 4.60 13.67
C HIS A 78 -9.90 4.77 13.56
N VAL A 79 -10.64 3.74 13.98
CA VAL A 79 -12.08 3.83 14.20
C VAL A 79 -12.27 4.43 15.58
N GLY A 80 -12.77 5.67 15.64
CA GLY A 80 -13.26 6.23 16.92
C GLY A 80 -14.37 5.35 17.50
N PRO A 81 -14.73 5.54 18.79
CA PRO A 81 -15.78 4.75 19.45
C PRO A 81 -17.15 4.86 18.76
N ASP A 82 -17.32 5.87 17.91
CA ASP A 82 -18.50 6.08 17.10
C ASP A 82 -18.42 5.28 15.79
N HIS A 83 -19.02 4.09 15.78
CA HIS A 83 -19.08 3.17 14.63
C HIS A 83 -19.69 3.79 13.36
N SER A 84 -20.41 4.91 13.47
CA SER A 84 -21.00 5.63 12.33
C SER A 84 -19.95 6.27 11.41
N LEU A 85 -18.83 6.77 11.98
CA LEU A 85 -17.77 7.47 11.25
C LEU A 85 -16.83 6.53 10.49
N ALA A 86 -16.75 5.25 10.88
CA ALA A 86 -16.05 4.20 10.16
C ALA A 86 -16.51 4.11 8.69
N SER A 87 -17.82 4.27 8.48
CA SER A 87 -18.47 4.25 7.16
C SER A 87 -18.18 5.52 6.35
N CYS A 88 -18.03 6.67 7.00
CA CYS A 88 -17.73 7.96 6.37
C CYS A 88 -16.26 8.02 5.93
N TRP A 89 -15.34 7.49 6.75
CA TRP A 89 -13.92 7.36 6.41
C TRP A 89 -13.70 6.39 5.25
N THR A 90 -14.33 5.20 5.27
CA THR A 90 -14.25 4.28 4.13
C THR A 90 -14.83 4.91 2.86
N LYS A 91 -15.93 5.67 2.92
CA LYS A 91 -16.47 6.38 1.74
C LYS A 91 -15.55 7.51 1.24
N LYS A 92 -15.04 8.36 2.13
CA LYS A 92 -14.21 9.52 1.76
C LYS A 92 -12.79 9.11 1.34
N PHE A 93 -12.23 8.08 1.97
CA PHE A 93 -10.96 7.47 1.60
C PHE A 93 -11.09 6.63 0.33
N ARG A 94 -12.18 5.86 0.16
CA ARG A 94 -12.49 5.21 -1.12
C ARG A 94 -12.63 6.24 -2.23
N LEU A 95 -13.28 7.38 -1.99
CA LEU A 95 -13.34 8.49 -2.95
C LEU A 95 -11.96 9.11 -3.22
N LEU A 96 -11.12 9.30 -2.20
CA LEU A 96 -9.76 9.83 -2.39
C LEU A 96 -8.90 8.87 -3.23
N VAL A 97 -8.98 7.57 -2.93
CA VAL A 97 -8.22 6.52 -3.61
C VAL A 97 -8.76 6.22 -5.01
N GLN A 98 -10.08 6.23 -5.19
CA GLN A 98 -10.73 6.08 -6.50
C GLN A 98 -10.49 7.29 -7.40
N ARG A 99 -10.51 8.51 -6.85
CA ARG A 99 -10.21 9.74 -7.59
C ARG A 99 -8.73 9.90 -7.93
N LEU A 100 -7.88 9.06 -7.33
CA LEU A 100 -6.46 8.98 -7.63
C LEU A 100 -6.12 7.78 -8.56
N ASP A 101 -7.07 6.92 -8.96
CA ASP A 101 -6.84 5.68 -9.74
C ASP A 101 -5.91 4.64 -9.06
N TYR A 102 -5.96 4.48 -7.73
CA TYR A 102 -5.07 3.54 -7.00
C TYR A 102 -5.84 2.36 -6.37
N PHE A 103 -6.12 1.30 -7.11
CA PHE A 103 -6.43 -0.05 -6.55
C PHE A 103 -5.93 -1.13 -7.53
N PRO A 104 -5.48 -2.33 -7.06
CA PRO A 104 -6.28 -3.20 -6.21
C PRO A 104 -5.76 -3.54 -4.78
N SER A 105 -4.57 -3.10 -4.36
CA SER A 105 -3.90 -3.68 -3.17
C SER A 105 -3.68 -2.74 -2.00
N ILE A 106 -4.74 -2.11 -1.47
CA ILE A 106 -4.66 -1.50 -0.14
C ILE A 106 -4.88 -2.58 0.90
N ILE A 107 -3.80 -3.04 1.53
CA ILE A 107 -3.86 -3.90 2.72
C ILE A 107 -4.14 -3.00 3.92
N CYS A 108 -5.41 -2.82 4.25
CA CYS A 108 -5.84 -2.11 5.46
C CYS A 108 -5.72 -3.05 6.67
N ARG A 109 -4.61 -2.98 7.41
CA ARG A 109 -4.45 -3.76 8.64
C ARG A 109 -4.97 -2.96 9.83
N ARG A 110 -6.03 -3.45 10.48
CA ARG A 110 -6.50 -2.94 11.78
C ARG A 110 -5.43 -3.23 12.83
N GLN A 111 -4.73 -2.20 13.32
CA GLN A 111 -3.93 -2.32 14.54
C GLN A 111 -4.81 -1.95 15.72
N ASN A 112 -5.34 -2.97 16.41
CA ASN A 112 -5.82 -2.77 17.78
C ASN A 112 -4.57 -2.64 18.65
N ARG A 113 -4.43 -1.52 19.35
CA ARG A 113 -3.65 -1.52 20.59
C ARG A 113 -4.39 -2.35 21.63
#